data_AF-A0A7X5N0Y8-F1
#
_entry.id   AF-A0A7X5N0Y8-F1
#
_cell.length_a   1.000
_cell.length_b   1.000
_cell.length_c   1.000
_cell.angle_alpha   90.00
_cell.angle_beta   90.00
_cell.angle_gamma   90.00
#
_symmetry.space_group_name_H-M   'P 1'
#
loop_
_entity.id
_entity.type
_entity.pdbx_description
1 polymer ?
#
loop_
_entity_poly.entity_id
_entity_poly.type
_entity_poly.pdbx_seq_one_letter_code
_entity_poly.pdbx_strand_id
1 'polypeptide(L)'
;GLVLGRFVISPAQAAADAAPPEAGLVTVPVAFGPLTNDVTIRAEVGYADPFEVQIDTTGLPGAAVVTGKVPAVGAELTALSVALEVAGRPVIVLPGDLPAYRSLRFGVSGPDVAQFKQAMRAVGLDAGDPANPVFDEQAANAVPSLYAAVGYPVPAADPEAVAAVRAAQAGVLSAEQTLGSARADLEKARRGADDVAKREADNAVASADRALQSAQAATPMDAVHVADLQDALALAQLRRRQLDAAPDTTAARASVDAANAALDAAR
;
A
#
# COMPACT_ATOMS: atom_id res chain seq x y z
N GLY A 1 -14.45 3.16 133.55
CA GLY A 1 -15.76 2.70 133.07
C GLY A 1 -15.77 2.84 131.57
N LEU A 2 -15.68 1.72 130.86
CA LEU A 2 -15.40 1.63 129.43
C LEU A 2 -16.49 0.75 128.82
N VAL A 3 -17.69 1.30 128.60
CA VAL A 3 -18.81 0.58 127.99
C VAL A 3 -19.72 1.62 127.33
N LEU A 4 -20.15 1.37 126.09
CA LEU A 4 -21.10 2.13 125.23
C LEU A 4 -20.46 2.86 124.02
N GLY A 5 -19.77 2.11 123.17
CA GLY A 5 -19.41 2.55 121.81
C GLY A 5 -19.60 1.42 120.80
N ARG A 6 -20.83 0.92 120.62
CA ARG A 6 -21.06 -0.29 119.80
C ARG A 6 -22.16 -0.24 118.75
N PHE A 7 -22.66 0.93 118.33
CA PHE A 7 -23.78 0.98 117.37
C PHE A 7 -23.67 2.07 116.29
N VAL A 8 -22.50 2.27 115.71
CA VAL A 8 -22.38 3.05 114.46
C VAL A 8 -21.58 2.22 113.46
N ILE A 9 -22.29 1.50 112.59
CA ILE A 9 -21.70 0.89 111.39
C ILE A 9 -21.75 1.98 110.32
N SER A 10 -20.59 2.42 109.84
CA SER A 10 -20.53 3.41 108.76
C SER A 10 -20.92 2.77 107.42
N PRO A 11 -21.50 3.52 106.46
CA PRO A 11 -21.80 3.01 105.13
C PRO A 11 -20.56 2.45 104.41
N ALA A 12 -19.38 3.02 104.72
CA ALA A 12 -18.10 2.53 104.23
C ALA A 12 -17.73 1.15 104.80
N GLN A 13 -18.05 0.87 106.07
CA GLN A 13 -17.88 -0.45 106.67
C GLN A 13 -18.90 -1.46 106.13
N ALA A 14 -20.16 -1.06 105.91
CA ALA A 14 -21.14 -1.94 105.28
C ALA A 14 -20.79 -2.30 103.82
N ALA A 15 -20.14 -1.41 103.09
CA ALA A 15 -19.63 -1.68 101.74
C ALA A 15 -18.31 -2.48 101.74
N ALA A 16 -17.50 -2.37 102.79
CA ALA A 16 -16.28 -3.17 102.95
C ALA A 16 -16.57 -4.61 103.43
N ASP A 17 -17.62 -4.79 104.25
CA ASP A 17 -18.12 -6.10 104.70
C ASP A 17 -19.07 -6.75 103.68
N ALA A 18 -19.42 -6.05 102.59
CA ALA A 18 -20.21 -6.60 101.50
C ALA A 18 -19.36 -7.67 100.78
N ALA A 19 -19.78 -8.93 100.88
CA ALA A 19 -19.14 -10.02 100.16
C ALA A 19 -19.11 -9.70 98.65
N PRO A 20 -17.98 -9.97 97.94
CA PRO A 20 -17.91 -9.79 96.50
C PRO A 20 -19.09 -10.51 95.82
N PRO A 21 -19.75 -9.91 94.83
CA PRO A 21 -20.80 -10.61 94.10
C PRO A 21 -20.22 -11.91 93.54
N GLU A 22 -20.96 -13.01 93.66
CA GLU A 22 -20.49 -14.30 93.16
C GLU A 22 -20.09 -14.17 91.69
N ALA A 23 -18.88 -14.60 91.36
CA ALA A 23 -18.35 -14.51 90.01
C ALA A 23 -19.24 -15.31 89.05
N GLY A 24 -20.10 -14.60 88.33
CA GLY A 24 -20.97 -15.20 87.33
C GLY A 24 -20.16 -15.74 86.15
N LEU A 25 -20.55 -16.89 85.64
CA LEU A 25 -19.91 -17.51 84.48
C LEU A 25 -20.20 -16.68 83.22
N VAL A 26 -19.16 -16.26 82.51
CA VAL A 26 -19.28 -15.61 81.19
C VAL A 26 -19.60 -16.70 80.16
N THR A 27 -20.89 -16.86 79.81
CA THR A 27 -21.33 -17.84 78.80
C THR A 27 -21.73 -17.14 77.50
N VAL A 28 -21.38 -17.75 76.37
CA VAL A 28 -21.82 -17.34 75.02
C VAL A 28 -22.54 -18.54 74.37
N PRO A 29 -23.71 -18.35 73.72
CA PRO A 29 -24.43 -19.45 73.09
C PRO A 29 -23.64 -20.04 71.92
N VAL A 30 -23.70 -21.37 71.75
CA VAL A 30 -23.05 -22.07 70.64
C VAL A 30 -23.87 -21.87 69.37
N ALA A 31 -23.23 -21.39 68.30
CA ALA A 31 -23.83 -21.24 66.99
C ALA A 31 -22.95 -21.90 65.91
N PHE A 32 -23.57 -22.51 64.90
CA PHE A 32 -22.87 -23.01 63.72
C PHE A 32 -22.77 -21.90 62.68
N GLY A 33 -21.56 -21.64 62.18
CA GLY A 33 -21.31 -20.66 61.13
C GLY A 33 -19.95 -20.89 60.48
N PRO A 34 -19.73 -20.36 59.26
CA PRO A 34 -18.43 -20.43 58.60
C PRO A 34 -17.39 -19.62 59.41
N LEU A 35 -16.24 -20.23 59.68
CA LEU A 35 -15.10 -19.52 60.24
C LEU A 35 -14.42 -18.74 59.10
N THR A 36 -14.41 -17.42 59.22
CA THR A 36 -13.60 -16.56 58.35
C THR A 36 -12.24 -16.32 58.98
N ASN A 37 -11.19 -16.45 58.17
CA ASN A 37 -9.84 -16.05 58.53
C ASN A 37 -9.48 -14.84 57.69
N ASP A 38 -9.56 -13.66 58.30
CA ASP A 38 -9.23 -12.41 57.63
C ASP A 38 -7.71 -12.21 57.66
N VAL A 39 -7.07 -12.37 56.51
CA VAL A 39 -5.62 -12.20 56.34
C VAL A 39 -5.35 -10.87 55.65
N THR A 40 -4.69 -9.95 56.35
CA THR A 40 -4.23 -8.68 55.77
C THR A 40 -2.86 -8.87 55.13
N ILE A 41 -2.82 -8.87 53.80
CA ILE A 41 -1.57 -8.95 53.02
C ILE A 41 -1.17 -7.55 52.57
N ARG A 42 0.12 -7.20 52.72
CA ARG A 42 0.69 -5.98 52.14
C ARG A 42 1.29 -6.33 50.79
N ALA A 43 0.94 -5.58 49.75
CA ALA A 43 1.50 -5.72 48.41
C ALA A 43 2.23 -4.42 48.01
N GLU A 44 3.25 -4.57 47.19
CA GLU A 44 3.96 -3.47 46.55
C GLU A 44 3.57 -3.46 45.06
N VAL A 45 3.27 -2.28 44.53
CA VAL A 45 3.00 -2.08 43.11
C VAL A 45 4.26 -1.52 42.48
N GLY A 46 4.89 -2.32 41.62
CA GLY A 46 6.07 -1.93 40.85
C GLY A 46 5.76 -1.88 39.36
N TYR A 47 6.69 -1.31 38.59
CA TYR A 47 6.68 -1.43 37.13
C TYR A 47 7.02 -2.86 36.71
N ALA A 48 6.57 -3.23 35.51
CA ALA A 48 7.07 -4.41 34.83
C ALA A 48 8.57 -4.25 34.49
N ASP A 49 9.20 -5.34 34.05
CA ASP A 49 10.61 -5.35 33.70
C ASP A 49 10.93 -4.29 32.62
N PRO A 50 12.00 -3.49 32.79
CA PRO A 50 12.42 -2.54 31.77
C PRO A 50 12.94 -3.30 30.54
N PHE A 51 12.65 -2.79 29.35
CA PHE A 51 13.22 -3.28 28.11
C PHE A 51 13.94 -2.16 27.36
N GLU A 52 15.05 -2.52 26.71
CA GLU A 52 15.82 -1.57 25.91
C GLU A 52 15.15 -1.40 24.54
N VAL A 53 14.90 -0.15 24.14
CA VAL A 53 14.37 0.19 22.82
C VAL A 53 15.51 0.66 21.93
N GLN A 54 15.71 -0.06 20.83
CA GLN A 54 16.66 0.35 19.79
C GLN A 54 15.92 0.97 18.61
N ILE A 55 16.47 2.07 18.10
CA ILE A 55 15.92 2.78 16.94
C ILE A 55 16.77 2.40 15.74
N ASP A 56 16.13 1.86 14.71
CA ASP A 56 16.77 1.63 13.43
C ASP A 56 17.08 2.97 12.74
N THR A 57 18.36 3.19 12.46
CA THR A 57 18.87 4.42 11.84
C THR A 57 19.28 4.22 10.38
N THR A 58 19.13 3.01 9.82
CA THR A 58 19.56 2.68 8.45
C THR A 58 18.85 3.51 7.37
N GLY A 59 17.65 4.03 7.66
CA GLY A 59 16.87 4.87 6.75
C GLY A 59 17.05 6.38 6.94
N LEU A 60 18.00 6.83 7.75
CA LEU A 60 18.26 8.26 7.97
C LEU A 60 19.27 8.81 6.96
N PRO A 61 19.04 10.01 6.39
CA PRO A 61 20.04 10.67 5.57
C PRO A 61 21.18 11.19 6.46
N GLY A 62 22.37 10.60 6.33
CA GLY A 62 23.58 11.04 7.03
C GLY A 62 23.70 10.46 8.45
N ALA A 63 24.35 11.22 9.34
CA ALA A 63 24.63 10.76 10.70
C ALA A 63 23.36 10.72 11.56
N ALA A 64 23.19 9.64 12.33
CA ALA A 64 22.12 9.49 13.32
C ALA A 64 22.39 10.38 14.54
N VAL A 65 22.03 11.66 14.44
CA VAL A 65 22.20 12.65 15.51
C VAL A 65 20.85 12.94 16.13
N VAL A 66 20.76 12.88 17.45
CA VAL A 66 19.57 13.32 18.18
C VAL A 66 19.47 14.85 18.09
N THR A 67 18.42 15.34 17.43
CA THR A 67 18.24 16.79 17.16
C THR A 67 17.29 17.46 18.14
N GLY A 68 16.48 16.70 18.90
CA GLY A 68 15.57 17.29 19.87
C GLY A 68 14.57 16.33 20.50
N LYS A 69 13.63 16.92 21.26
CA LYS A 69 12.48 16.23 21.90
C LYS A 69 12.87 15.04 22.81
N VAL A 70 14.03 15.13 23.46
CA VAL A 70 14.47 14.11 24.42
C VAL A 70 13.58 14.14 25.67
N PRO A 71 12.90 13.04 26.02
CA PRO A 71 11.95 13.01 27.12
C PRO A 71 12.64 13.04 28.48
N ALA A 72 11.94 13.64 29.44
CA ALA A 72 12.17 13.50 30.88
C ALA A 72 12.37 12.03 31.29
N VAL A 73 13.29 11.73 32.21
CA VAL A 73 13.20 10.45 32.94
C VAL A 73 11.86 10.44 33.68
N GLY A 74 11.07 9.38 33.48
CA GLY A 74 9.70 9.26 34.02
C GLY A 74 8.62 9.91 33.16
N ALA A 75 8.93 10.42 31.97
CA ALA A 75 7.91 10.88 31.04
C ALA A 75 7.07 9.71 30.51
N GLU A 76 5.75 9.91 30.45
CA GLU A 76 4.82 8.95 29.87
C GLU A 76 4.68 9.22 28.36
N LEU A 77 4.84 8.17 27.55
CA LEU A 77 4.69 8.22 26.10
C LEU A 77 3.40 7.50 25.71
N THR A 78 2.45 8.25 25.15
CA THR A 78 1.18 7.72 24.63
C THR A 78 1.20 7.63 23.11
N ALA A 79 0.17 7.04 22.49
CA ALA A 79 0.04 7.01 21.04
C ALA A 79 0.14 8.44 20.45
N LEU A 80 0.82 8.58 19.30
CA LEU A 80 1.18 9.85 18.66
C LEU A 80 2.15 10.75 19.44
N SER A 81 2.68 10.30 20.59
CA SER A 81 3.78 11.03 21.24
C SER A 81 5.05 10.94 20.39
N VAL A 82 5.82 12.03 20.36
CA VAL A 82 7.15 12.05 19.77
C VAL A 82 8.14 11.63 20.85
N ALA A 83 8.67 10.40 20.73
CA ALA A 83 9.60 9.82 21.70
C ALA A 83 10.95 10.54 21.68
N LEU A 84 11.42 10.96 20.51
CA LEU A 84 12.59 11.80 20.29
C LEU A 84 12.66 12.21 18.82
N GLU A 85 13.61 13.08 18.51
CA GLU A 85 13.90 13.51 17.14
C GLU A 85 15.33 13.11 16.74
N VAL A 86 15.47 12.41 15.60
CA VAL A 86 16.77 12.01 15.04
C VAL A 86 16.90 12.61 13.65
N ALA A 87 17.97 13.37 13.41
CA ALA A 87 18.25 14.05 12.14
C ALA A 87 17.04 14.85 11.63
N GLY A 88 16.32 15.55 12.52
CA GLY A 88 15.13 16.34 12.19
C GLY A 88 13.86 15.52 11.95
N ARG A 89 13.88 14.19 12.15
CA ARG A 89 12.74 13.30 11.96
C ARG A 89 12.17 12.83 13.31
N PRO A 90 10.85 12.93 13.53
CA PRO A 90 10.21 12.47 14.75
C PRO A 90 10.17 10.94 14.79
N VAL A 91 10.50 10.37 15.95
CA VAL A 91 10.21 8.96 16.28
C VAL A 91 8.84 8.94 16.95
N ILE A 92 7.83 8.51 16.20
CA ILE A 92 6.43 8.56 16.61
C ILE A 92 6.05 7.26 17.30
N VAL A 93 5.41 7.36 18.46
CA VAL A 93 4.92 6.21 19.23
C VAL A 93 3.59 5.76 18.66
N LEU A 94 3.50 4.47 18.32
CA LEU A 94 2.31 3.82 17.79
C LEU A 94 1.90 2.65 18.67
N PRO A 95 0.59 2.40 18.86
CA PRO A 95 0.14 1.22 19.59
C PRO A 95 0.45 -0.06 18.81
N GLY A 96 0.90 -1.10 19.50
CA GLY A 96 1.20 -2.40 18.91
C GLY A 96 2.00 -3.30 19.85
N ASP A 97 2.03 -4.59 19.54
CA ASP A 97 2.71 -5.60 20.34
C ASP A 97 4.14 -5.88 19.84
N LEU A 98 4.36 -5.72 18.53
CA LEU A 98 5.64 -5.96 17.88
C LEU A 98 6.46 -4.67 17.80
N PRO A 99 7.74 -4.68 18.19
CA PRO A 99 8.64 -3.57 17.88
C PRO A 99 8.87 -3.49 16.36
N ALA A 100 9.07 -2.28 15.85
CA ALA A 100 9.44 -2.09 14.45
C ALA A 100 10.85 -2.69 14.21
N TYR A 101 10.94 -3.69 13.34
CA TYR A 101 12.19 -4.42 13.06
C TYR A 101 12.71 -4.26 11.63
N ARG A 102 11.95 -3.60 10.75
CA ARG A 102 12.34 -3.32 9.37
C ARG A 102 11.67 -2.05 8.83
N SER A 103 12.24 -1.51 7.76
CA SER A 103 11.60 -0.46 6.98
C SER A 103 10.44 -1.02 6.14
N LEU A 104 9.25 -0.42 6.27
CA LEU A 104 8.09 -0.74 5.43
C LEU A 104 8.22 -0.04 4.07
N ARG A 105 8.02 -0.79 2.99
CA ARG A 105 8.09 -0.28 1.61
C ARG A 105 6.83 -0.70 0.85
N PHE A 106 6.47 0.04 -0.19
CA PHE A 106 5.34 -0.32 -1.04
C PHE A 106 5.45 -1.77 -1.54
N GLY A 107 4.36 -2.53 -1.40
CA GLY A 107 4.25 -3.93 -1.82
C GLY A 107 4.78 -4.97 -0.82
N VAL A 108 5.44 -4.58 0.28
CA VAL A 108 5.86 -5.57 1.29
C VAL A 108 4.65 -6.09 2.05
N SER A 109 4.67 -7.37 2.38
CA SER A 109 3.63 -8.02 3.19
C SER A 109 4.20 -8.51 4.51
N GLY A 110 3.40 -8.48 5.58
CA GLY A 110 3.82 -9.03 6.87
C GLY A 110 2.95 -8.63 8.07
N PRO A 111 3.23 -9.24 9.24
CA PRO A 111 2.52 -8.93 10.48
C PRO A 111 2.76 -7.49 10.97
N ASP A 112 3.92 -6.92 10.65
CA ASP A 112 4.28 -5.54 10.92
C ASP A 112 3.43 -4.54 10.12
N VAL A 113 3.09 -4.86 8.88
CA VAL A 113 2.16 -4.06 8.06
C VAL A 113 0.75 -4.12 8.62
N ALA A 114 0.28 -5.30 9.00
CA ALA A 114 -1.03 -5.44 9.64
C ALA A 114 -1.10 -4.63 10.94
N GLN A 115 -0.06 -4.70 11.76
CA GLN A 115 0.05 -3.88 12.98
C GLN A 115 0.09 -2.38 12.66
N PHE A 116 0.84 -1.95 11.66
CA PHE A 116 0.85 -0.55 11.24
C PHE A 116 -0.57 -0.08 10.86
N LYS A 117 -1.31 -0.86 10.06
CA LYS A 117 -2.70 -0.53 9.69
C LYS A 117 -3.63 -0.49 10.91
N GLN A 118 -3.48 -1.41 11.87
CA GLN A 118 -4.22 -1.40 13.13
C GLN A 118 -3.89 -0.16 13.97
N ALA A 119 -2.61 0.19 14.04
CA ALA A 119 -2.13 1.34 14.78
C ALA A 119 -2.68 2.64 14.20
N MET A 120 -2.66 2.78 12.87
CA MET A 120 -3.25 3.92 12.18
C MET A 120 -4.74 4.04 12.49
N ARG A 121 -5.49 2.93 12.41
CA ARG A 121 -6.91 2.90 12.77
C ARG A 121 -7.16 3.31 14.22
N ALA A 122 -6.32 2.85 15.16
CA ALA A 122 -6.44 3.18 16.58
C ALA A 122 -6.22 4.68 16.86
N VAL A 123 -5.38 5.35 16.06
CA VAL A 123 -5.16 6.81 16.15
C VAL A 123 -6.10 7.63 15.25
N GLY A 124 -7.09 6.98 14.62
CA GLY A 124 -8.10 7.64 13.79
C GLY A 124 -7.67 7.96 12.35
N LEU A 125 -6.60 7.32 11.86
CA LEU A 125 -6.10 7.44 10.50
C LEU A 125 -6.48 6.22 9.66
N ASP A 126 -6.89 6.46 8.41
CA ASP A 126 -7.20 5.37 7.49
C ASP A 126 -5.94 4.91 6.74
N ALA A 127 -5.57 3.66 6.95
CA ALA A 127 -4.48 2.96 6.27
C ALA A 127 -4.97 1.71 5.53
N GLY A 128 -6.29 1.60 5.31
CA GLY A 128 -6.93 0.43 4.72
C GLY A 128 -7.26 -0.67 5.74
N ASP A 129 -7.55 -1.86 5.21
CA ASP A 129 -7.92 -3.02 6.02
C ASP A 129 -6.68 -3.76 6.57
N PRO A 130 -6.51 -3.89 7.90
CA PRO A 130 -5.47 -4.72 8.50
C PRO A 130 -5.54 -6.20 8.15
N ALA A 131 -6.70 -6.71 7.73
CA ALA A 131 -6.80 -8.08 7.24
C ALA A 131 -6.07 -8.28 5.90
N ASN A 132 -5.75 -7.20 5.18
CA ASN A 132 -4.82 -7.20 4.06
C ASN A 132 -3.42 -6.76 4.54
N PRO A 133 -2.50 -7.69 4.85
CA PRO A 133 -1.20 -7.40 5.43
C PRO A 133 -0.17 -6.86 4.41
N VAL A 134 -0.62 -6.26 3.30
CA VAL A 134 0.23 -5.66 2.25
C VAL A 134 0.31 -4.15 2.43
N PHE A 135 1.52 -3.60 2.33
CA PHE A 135 1.75 -2.15 2.40
C PHE A 135 1.39 -1.54 1.04
N ASP A 136 0.11 -1.21 0.90
CA ASP A 136 -0.53 -0.73 -0.32
C ASP A 136 -0.57 0.80 -0.38
N GLU A 137 -1.27 1.33 -1.39
CA GLU A 137 -1.44 2.76 -1.60
C GLU A 137 -2.13 3.45 -0.41
N GLN A 138 -3.13 2.80 0.19
CA GLN A 138 -3.82 3.35 1.36
C GLN A 138 -2.88 3.45 2.56
N ALA A 139 -2.11 2.40 2.84
CA ALA A 139 -1.10 2.42 3.90
C ALA A 139 -0.04 3.50 3.66
N ALA A 140 0.44 3.64 2.42
CA ALA A 140 1.41 4.67 2.06
C ALA A 140 0.84 6.10 2.24
N ASN A 141 -0.41 6.32 1.87
CA ASN A 141 -1.10 7.60 2.00
C ASN A 141 -1.44 7.98 3.45
N ALA A 142 -1.47 7.01 4.38
CA ALA A 142 -1.62 7.27 5.80
C ALA A 142 -0.38 7.92 6.45
N VAL A 143 0.82 7.68 5.88
CA VAL A 143 2.08 8.20 6.44
C VAL A 143 2.12 9.74 6.46
N PRO A 144 1.76 10.46 5.37
CA PRO A 144 1.60 11.91 5.43
C PRO A 144 0.64 12.39 6.52
N SER A 145 -0.49 11.71 6.72
CA SER A 145 -1.46 12.06 7.75
C SER A 145 -0.92 11.82 9.15
N LEU A 146 -0.12 10.77 9.35
CA LEU A 146 0.60 10.50 10.61
C LEU A 146 1.56 11.62 10.96
N TYR A 147 2.37 12.08 9.99
CA TYR A 147 3.29 13.21 10.17
C TYR A 147 2.54 14.51 10.48
N ALA A 148 1.43 14.76 9.78
CA ALA A 148 0.58 15.92 10.02
C ALA A 148 -0.05 15.89 11.43
N ALA A 149 -0.46 14.71 11.92
CA ALA A 149 -1.05 14.55 13.25
C ALA A 149 -0.09 14.92 14.38
N VAL A 150 1.22 14.75 14.19
CA VAL A 150 2.25 15.14 15.16
C VAL A 150 2.86 16.52 14.89
N GLY A 151 2.40 17.24 13.86
CA GLY A 151 2.85 18.59 13.52
C GLY A 151 4.20 18.64 12.80
N TYR A 152 4.61 17.57 12.11
CA TYR A 152 5.87 17.51 11.37
C TYR A 152 5.65 17.48 9.85
N PRO A 153 6.55 18.09 9.07
CA PRO A 153 6.53 17.93 7.62
C PRO A 153 6.91 16.49 7.25
N VAL A 154 6.30 16.00 6.17
CA VAL A 154 6.67 14.70 5.60
C VAL A 154 8.10 14.80 5.06
N PRO A 155 8.97 13.81 5.32
CA PRO A 155 10.31 13.77 4.74
C PRO A 155 10.23 13.84 3.22
N ALA A 156 11.17 14.57 2.60
CA ALA A 156 11.28 14.60 1.15
C ALA A 156 11.51 13.18 0.63
N ALA A 157 10.85 12.84 -0.48
CA ALA A 157 11.12 11.59 -1.18
C ALA A 157 12.57 11.55 -1.67
N ASP A 158 13.15 10.36 -1.68
CA ASP A 158 14.49 10.14 -2.21
C ASP A 158 14.56 10.61 -3.68
N PRO A 159 15.46 11.56 -4.03
CA PRO A 159 15.60 12.05 -5.40
C PRO A 159 15.84 10.93 -6.41
N GLU A 160 16.55 9.87 -6.02
CA GLU A 160 16.81 8.71 -6.88
C GLU A 160 15.52 7.91 -7.13
N ALA A 161 14.71 7.69 -6.09
CA ALA A 161 13.41 7.04 -6.22
C ALA A 161 12.45 7.87 -7.11
N VAL A 162 12.43 9.20 -6.95
CA VAL A 162 11.64 10.11 -7.79
C VAL A 162 12.10 10.04 -9.25
N ALA A 163 13.42 10.04 -9.49
CA ALA A 163 13.97 9.90 -10.83
C ALA A 163 13.62 8.55 -11.47
N ALA A 164 13.69 7.46 -10.70
CA ALA A 164 13.33 6.11 -11.15
C ALA A 164 11.85 6.03 -11.55
N VAL A 165 10.93 6.56 -10.73
CA VAL A 165 9.50 6.60 -11.07
C VAL A 165 9.25 7.41 -12.33
N ARG A 166 9.89 8.58 -12.48
CA ARG A 166 9.76 9.41 -13.68
C ARG A 166 10.29 8.70 -14.93
N ALA A 167 11.40 7.98 -14.81
CA ALA A 167 11.96 7.20 -15.91
C ALA A 167 11.02 6.05 -16.32
N ALA A 168 10.43 5.34 -15.36
CA ALA A 168 9.43 4.30 -15.62
C ALA A 168 8.19 4.86 -16.32
N GLN A 169 7.64 5.98 -15.84
CA GLN A 169 6.51 6.67 -16.47
C GLN A 169 6.82 7.09 -17.91
N ALA A 170 8.02 7.63 -18.17
CA ALA A 170 8.47 7.97 -19.52
C ALA A 170 8.60 6.72 -20.41
N GLY A 171 9.06 5.60 -19.85
CA GLY A 171 9.11 4.30 -20.54
C GLY A 171 7.73 3.82 -20.99
N VAL A 172 6.73 3.86 -20.11
CA VAL A 172 5.33 3.51 -20.44
C VAL A 172 4.80 4.40 -21.55
N LEU A 173 4.94 5.73 -21.42
CA LEU A 173 4.48 6.68 -22.44
C LEU A 173 5.13 6.41 -23.81
N SER A 174 6.43 6.13 -23.83
CA SER A 174 7.14 5.79 -25.07
C SER A 174 6.61 4.50 -25.69
N ALA A 175 6.37 3.47 -24.87
CA ALA A 175 5.85 2.19 -25.36
C ALA A 175 4.41 2.33 -25.92
N GLU A 176 3.56 3.14 -25.27
CA GLU A 176 2.23 3.48 -25.77
C GLU A 176 2.28 4.21 -27.12
N GLN A 177 3.22 5.15 -27.28
CA GLN A 177 3.43 5.84 -28.55
C GLN A 177 3.87 4.87 -29.65
N THR A 178 4.83 3.99 -29.37
CA THR A 178 5.29 2.96 -30.33
C THR A 178 4.15 2.04 -30.75
N LEU A 179 3.31 1.61 -29.80
CA LEU A 179 2.13 0.80 -30.09
C LEU A 179 1.11 1.54 -30.95
N GLY A 180 0.89 2.83 -30.68
CA GLY A 180 0.05 3.69 -31.50
C GLY A 180 0.52 3.76 -32.96
N SER A 181 1.82 3.99 -33.18
CA SER A 181 2.43 4.02 -34.51
C SER A 181 2.34 2.66 -35.21
N ALA A 182 2.66 1.56 -34.52
CA ALA A 182 2.59 0.21 -35.09
C ALA A 182 1.16 -0.16 -35.54
N ARG A 183 0.14 0.25 -34.76
CA ARG A 183 -1.27 0.07 -35.13
C ARG A 183 -1.65 0.90 -36.35
N ALA A 184 -1.20 2.16 -36.43
CA ALA A 184 -1.44 3.00 -37.60
C ALA A 184 -0.82 2.41 -38.88
N ASP A 185 0.39 1.86 -38.78
CA ASP A 185 1.07 1.20 -39.88
C ASP A 185 0.35 -0.09 -40.30
N LEU A 186 -0.16 -0.88 -39.34
CA LEU A 186 -0.99 -2.06 -39.64
C LEU A 186 -2.28 -1.67 -40.37
N GLU A 187 -2.98 -0.63 -39.93
CA GLU A 187 -4.18 -0.14 -40.62
C GLU A 187 -3.87 0.39 -42.03
N LYS A 188 -2.72 1.06 -42.20
CA LYS A 188 -2.23 1.45 -43.52
C LYS A 188 -1.95 0.24 -44.41
N ALA A 189 -1.29 -0.80 -43.88
CA ALA A 189 -1.02 -2.03 -44.61
C ALA A 189 -2.31 -2.77 -44.98
N ARG A 190 -3.31 -2.83 -44.09
CA ARG A 190 -4.62 -3.46 -44.33
C ARG A 190 -5.41 -2.83 -45.46
N ARG A 191 -5.28 -1.51 -45.67
CA ARG A 191 -5.95 -0.81 -46.79
C ARG A 191 -5.42 -1.22 -48.16
N GLY A 192 -4.19 -1.74 -48.24
CA GLY A 192 -3.60 -2.20 -49.49
C GLY A 192 -3.40 -1.06 -50.51
N ALA A 193 -3.55 -1.37 -51.80
CA ALA A 193 -3.41 -0.40 -52.87
C ALA A 193 -4.49 0.69 -52.82
N ASP A 194 -4.07 1.95 -53.00
CA ASP A 194 -4.96 3.11 -53.02
C ASP A 194 -5.91 3.09 -54.24
N ASP A 195 -7.07 3.72 -54.10
CA ASP A 195 -8.11 3.78 -55.14
C ASP A 195 -7.61 4.49 -56.39
N VAL A 196 -6.72 5.47 -56.24
CA VAL A 196 -6.04 6.14 -57.36
C VAL A 196 -5.20 5.14 -58.15
N ALA A 197 -4.38 4.33 -57.48
CA ALA A 197 -3.54 3.32 -58.13
C ALA A 197 -4.38 2.26 -58.87
N LYS A 198 -5.51 1.84 -58.27
CA LYS A 198 -6.47 0.94 -58.93
C LYS A 198 -7.05 1.57 -60.20
N ARG A 199 -7.48 2.84 -60.12
CA ARG A 199 -8.03 3.58 -61.27
C ARG A 199 -7.00 3.78 -62.38
N GLU A 200 -5.75 4.07 -62.05
CA GLU A 200 -4.67 4.19 -63.03
C GLU A 200 -4.43 2.87 -63.76
N ALA A 201 -4.44 1.75 -63.03
CA ALA A 201 -4.33 0.42 -63.63
C ALA A 201 -5.56 0.07 -64.50
N ASP A 202 -6.78 0.44 -64.09
CA ASP A 202 -7.99 0.27 -64.90
C ASP A 202 -7.89 1.05 -66.23
N ASN A 203 -7.43 2.30 -66.17
CA ASN A 203 -7.22 3.13 -67.34
C ASN A 203 -6.14 2.54 -68.28
N ALA A 204 -5.07 1.96 -67.73
CA ALA A 204 -4.03 1.30 -68.50
C ALA A 204 -4.55 0.06 -69.23
N VAL A 205 -5.37 -0.77 -68.57
CA VAL A 205 -6.05 -1.91 -69.21
C VAL A 205 -6.97 -1.44 -70.34
N ALA A 206 -7.82 -0.44 -70.08
CA ALA A 206 -8.72 0.10 -71.10
C ALA A 206 -7.97 0.74 -72.28
N SER A 207 -6.81 1.36 -72.02
CA SER A 207 -5.94 1.91 -73.06
C SER A 207 -5.33 0.82 -73.94
N ALA A 208 -4.79 -0.24 -73.33
CA ALA A 208 -4.22 -1.37 -74.05
C ALA A 208 -5.27 -2.12 -74.88
N ASP A 209 -6.48 -2.29 -74.36
CA ASP A 209 -7.59 -2.93 -75.07
C ASP A 209 -8.03 -2.12 -76.31
N ARG A 210 -8.17 -0.79 -76.18
CA ARG A 210 -8.45 0.08 -77.34
C ARG A 210 -7.34 0.03 -78.39
N ALA A 211 -6.07 0.01 -77.97
CA ALA A 211 -4.95 -0.10 -78.89
C ALA A 211 -5.00 -1.42 -79.67
N LEU A 212 -5.24 -2.55 -78.98
CA LEU A 212 -5.39 -3.86 -79.58
C LEU A 212 -6.55 -3.91 -80.59
N GLN A 213 -7.73 -3.40 -80.21
CA GLN A 213 -8.90 -3.35 -81.10
C GLN A 213 -8.62 -2.49 -82.35
N SER A 214 -7.93 -1.37 -82.19
CA SER A 214 -7.57 -0.51 -83.32
C SER A 214 -6.60 -1.17 -84.30
N ALA A 215 -5.61 -1.92 -83.80
CA ALA A 215 -4.66 -2.68 -84.63
C ALA A 215 -5.34 -3.86 -85.36
N GLN A 216 -6.30 -4.52 -84.72
CA GLN A 216 -7.09 -5.60 -85.33
C GLN A 216 -8.02 -5.10 -86.45
N ALA A 217 -8.48 -3.84 -86.36
CA ALA A 217 -9.33 -3.22 -87.38
C ALA A 217 -8.54 -2.59 -88.55
N ALA A 218 -7.21 -2.49 -88.46
CA ALA A 218 -6.37 -1.89 -89.49
C ALA A 218 -6.30 -2.76 -90.76
N THR A 219 -6.23 -2.12 -91.93
CA THR A 219 -6.09 -2.80 -93.22
C THR A 219 -4.93 -2.21 -94.02
N PRO A 220 -3.89 -3.00 -94.38
CA PRO A 220 -3.69 -4.41 -94.03
C PRO A 220 -3.38 -4.59 -92.54
N MET A 221 -3.80 -5.73 -91.98
CA MET A 221 -3.53 -6.10 -90.58
C MET A 221 -2.09 -6.55 -90.41
N ASP A 222 -1.36 -5.98 -89.45
CA ASP A 222 -0.02 -6.43 -89.06
C ASP A 222 -0.12 -7.43 -87.90
N ALA A 223 0.07 -8.71 -88.21
CA ALA A 223 -0.07 -9.79 -87.24
C ALA A 223 0.98 -9.74 -86.11
N VAL A 224 2.19 -9.23 -86.37
CA VAL A 224 3.23 -9.13 -85.34
C VAL A 224 2.87 -8.02 -84.35
N HIS A 225 2.44 -6.87 -84.88
CA HIS A 225 2.00 -5.75 -84.03
C HIS A 225 0.79 -6.11 -83.15
N VAL A 226 -0.18 -6.88 -83.69
CA VAL A 226 -1.31 -7.38 -82.90
C VAL A 226 -0.85 -8.29 -81.77
N ALA A 227 0.11 -9.19 -82.01
CA ALA A 227 0.66 -10.07 -80.97
C ALA A 227 1.34 -9.26 -79.84
N ASP A 228 2.15 -8.26 -80.17
CA ASP A 228 2.80 -7.39 -79.18
C ASP A 228 1.77 -6.65 -78.30
N LEU A 229 0.66 -6.19 -78.90
CA LEU A 229 -0.43 -5.51 -78.16
C LEU A 229 -1.23 -6.47 -77.28
N GLN A 230 -1.37 -7.74 -77.67
CA GLN A 230 -1.97 -8.78 -76.83
C GLN A 230 -1.13 -9.01 -75.58
N ASP A 231 0.19 -9.10 -75.71
CA ASP A 231 1.11 -9.25 -74.57
C ASP A 231 1.07 -8.01 -73.66
N ALA A 232 0.99 -6.80 -74.24
CA ALA A 232 0.86 -5.57 -73.48
C ALA A 232 -0.44 -5.51 -72.67
N LEU A 233 -1.57 -5.93 -73.26
CA LEU A 233 -2.85 -6.04 -72.56
C LEU A 233 -2.78 -7.08 -71.44
N ALA A 234 -2.20 -8.26 -71.70
CA ALA A 234 -2.02 -9.30 -70.70
C ALA A 234 -1.19 -8.82 -69.50
N LEU A 235 -0.11 -8.06 -69.75
CA LEU A 235 0.70 -7.45 -68.70
C LEU A 235 -0.08 -6.39 -67.90
N ALA A 236 -0.86 -5.54 -68.57
CA ALA A 236 -1.70 -4.54 -67.90
C ALA A 236 -2.76 -5.20 -67.00
N GLN A 237 -3.41 -6.27 -67.47
CA GLN A 237 -4.36 -7.05 -66.70
C GLN A 237 -3.70 -7.74 -65.50
N LEU A 238 -2.48 -8.25 -65.65
CA LEU A 238 -1.72 -8.83 -64.54
C LEU A 238 -1.40 -7.79 -63.46
N ARG A 239 -0.92 -6.61 -63.86
CA ARG A 239 -0.66 -5.49 -62.92
C ARG A 239 -1.92 -5.07 -62.17
N ARG A 240 -3.07 -4.99 -62.85
CA ARG A 240 -4.34 -4.66 -62.21
C ARG A 240 -4.77 -5.71 -61.19
N ARG A 241 -4.67 -7.00 -61.53
CA ARG A 241 -4.96 -8.11 -60.61
C ARG A 241 -4.04 -8.12 -59.40
N GLN A 242 -2.78 -7.75 -59.57
CA GLN A 242 -1.82 -7.65 -58.46
C GLN A 242 -2.25 -6.62 -57.41
N LEU A 243 -2.92 -5.52 -57.81
CA LEU A 243 -3.44 -4.50 -56.88
C LEU A 243 -4.68 -4.97 -56.09
N ASP A 244 -5.38 -6.00 -56.56
CA ASP A 244 -6.52 -6.63 -55.85
C ASP A 244 -6.08 -7.76 -54.91
N ALA A 245 -4.81 -8.17 -54.97
CA ALA A 245 -4.28 -9.17 -54.06
C ALA A 245 -4.37 -8.67 -52.62
N ALA A 246 -4.70 -9.58 -51.69
CA ALA A 246 -4.75 -9.25 -50.27
C ALA A 246 -3.38 -8.71 -49.82
N PRO A 247 -3.33 -7.56 -49.11
CA PRO A 247 -2.08 -6.99 -48.67
C PRO A 247 -1.37 -7.91 -47.67
N ASP A 248 -0.06 -8.04 -47.81
CA ASP A 248 0.76 -8.72 -46.81
C ASP A 248 0.88 -7.82 -45.57
N THR A 249 0.30 -8.28 -44.46
CA THR A 249 0.30 -7.58 -43.17
C THR A 249 1.17 -8.26 -42.14
N THR A 250 1.93 -9.29 -42.51
CA THR A 250 2.68 -10.15 -41.58
C THR A 250 3.69 -9.35 -40.75
N ALA A 251 4.50 -8.51 -41.42
CA ALA A 251 5.49 -7.66 -40.74
C ALA A 251 4.81 -6.62 -39.83
N ALA A 252 3.73 -5.98 -40.29
CA ALA A 252 3.03 -4.97 -39.50
C ALA A 252 2.34 -5.58 -38.26
N ARG A 253 1.80 -6.79 -38.37
CA ARG A 253 1.25 -7.54 -37.22
C ARG A 253 2.35 -7.87 -36.21
N ALA A 254 3.49 -8.39 -36.68
CA ALA A 254 4.64 -8.66 -35.81
C ALA A 254 5.12 -7.41 -35.06
N SER A 255 5.12 -6.23 -35.72
CA SER A 255 5.45 -4.95 -35.06
C SER A 255 4.45 -4.57 -33.96
N VAL A 256 3.15 -4.80 -34.17
CA VAL A 256 2.12 -4.56 -33.14
C VAL A 256 2.31 -5.50 -31.96
N ASP A 257 2.57 -6.78 -32.22
CA ASP A 257 2.79 -7.77 -31.16
C ASP A 257 4.05 -7.45 -30.34
N ALA A 258 5.15 -7.05 -31.00
CA ALA A 258 6.36 -6.60 -30.34
C ALA A 258 6.13 -5.33 -29.49
N ALA A 259 5.36 -4.37 -30.00
CA ALA A 259 5.03 -3.15 -29.26
C ALA A 259 4.12 -3.42 -28.06
N ASN A 260 3.17 -4.36 -28.16
CA ASN A 260 2.36 -4.80 -27.01
C ASN A 260 3.25 -5.45 -25.94
N ALA A 261 4.14 -6.37 -26.33
CA ALA A 261 5.06 -7.01 -25.38
C ALA A 261 5.98 -6.00 -24.68
N ALA A 262 6.44 -4.98 -25.40
CA ALA A 262 7.24 -3.90 -24.81
C ALA A 262 6.43 -3.04 -23.83
N LEU A 263 5.15 -2.78 -24.12
CA LEU A 263 4.25 -2.06 -23.21
C LEU A 263 3.95 -2.87 -21.95
N ASP A 264 3.74 -4.18 -22.08
CA ASP A 264 3.51 -5.06 -20.94
C ASP A 264 4.73 -5.16 -20.04
N ALA A 265 5.94 -5.15 -20.61
CA ALA A 265 7.20 -5.13 -19.84
C ALA A 265 7.48 -3.78 -19.14
N ALA A 266 6.85 -2.70 -19.60
CA ALA A 266 7.01 -1.36 -19.02
C ALA A 266 6.04 -1.10 -17.85
N ARG A 267 5.00 -1.93 -17.68
CA ARG A 267 3.97 -1.83 -16.64
C ARG A 267 4.32 -2.65 -15.40
#